data_AF-A0AAJ0BNR6-F1
#
_entry.id   AF-A0AAJ0BNR6-F1
#
_cell.length_a   1.000
_cell.length_b   1.000
_cell.length_c   1.000
_cell.angle_alpha   90.00
_cell.angle_beta   90.00
_cell.angle_gamma   90.00
#
_symmetry.space_group_name_H-M   'P 1'
#
loop_
_entity.id
_entity.type
_entity.pdbx_description
1 polymer ?
#
loop_
_entity_poly.entity_id
_entity_poly.type
_entity_poly.pdbx_seq_one_letter_code
_entity_poly.pdbx_strand_id
1 'polypeptide(L)'
;MPASPPSTPPPGTLKLPAPPAPYPWIWRCHACRNIYRLSCTRRCLECNHTFCVISSSSSTSIPPEEESSSTSSSRRKRKERGGPCEAEFDYAGWAAWGSYRRRTHEPAGEDAFAMWAPRTEGEGEGGWMKVDAQEGEMVRRRKERLFVSRGHDCWVHCDYPSECRHSMYAAFMKGMIA
;
A
#
# COMPACT_ATOMS: atom_id res chain seq x y z
N MET A 1 -36.81 -2.66 -50.36
CA MET A 1 -35.66 -3.08 -49.53
C MET A 1 -36.19 -3.34 -48.13
N PRO A 2 -36.16 -4.56 -47.59
CA PRO A 2 -36.61 -4.79 -46.23
C PRO A 2 -35.59 -4.19 -45.25
N ALA A 3 -36.09 -3.46 -44.26
CA ALA A 3 -35.30 -2.89 -43.19
C ALA A 3 -34.76 -4.00 -42.28
N SER A 4 -33.47 -3.94 -41.95
CA SER A 4 -32.84 -4.85 -40.98
C SER A 4 -33.51 -4.73 -39.60
N PRO A 5 -33.69 -5.83 -38.86
CA PRO A 5 -34.20 -5.75 -37.50
C PRO A 5 -33.20 -5.04 -36.56
N PRO A 6 -33.67 -4.35 -35.51
CA PRO A 6 -32.79 -3.73 -34.53
C PRO A 6 -31.96 -4.79 -33.81
N SER A 7 -30.65 -4.58 -33.76
CA SER A 7 -29.70 -5.46 -33.07
C SER A 7 -30.03 -5.53 -31.58
N THR A 8 -30.43 -6.70 -31.09
CA THR A 8 -30.56 -6.98 -29.66
C THR A 8 -29.20 -6.77 -29.00
N PRO A 9 -29.07 -5.93 -27.95
CA PRO A 9 -27.82 -5.83 -27.21
C PRO A 9 -27.50 -7.18 -26.53
N PRO A 10 -26.22 -7.57 -26.43
CA PRO A 10 -25.85 -8.83 -25.80
C PRO A 10 -26.30 -8.86 -24.33
N PRO A 11 -26.83 -10.00 -23.84
CA PRO A 11 -27.24 -10.13 -22.45
C PRO A 11 -26.00 -10.11 -21.54
N GLY A 12 -25.95 -9.16 -20.60
CA GLY A 12 -25.22 -9.36 -19.35
C GLY A 12 -23.84 -8.72 -19.17
N THR A 13 -23.57 -7.51 -19.69
CA THR A 13 -22.47 -6.69 -19.13
C THR A 13 -22.89 -6.14 -17.76
N LEU A 14 -23.03 -7.00 -16.76
CA LEU A 14 -23.15 -6.56 -15.37
C LEU A 14 -21.81 -5.91 -15.02
N LYS A 15 -21.79 -4.57 -15.03
CA LYS A 15 -20.64 -3.80 -14.56
C LYS A 15 -20.42 -4.19 -13.10
N LEU A 16 -19.30 -4.88 -12.85
CA LEU A 16 -18.86 -5.23 -11.50
C LEU A 16 -18.99 -4.00 -10.59
N PRO A 17 -19.57 -4.12 -9.38
CA PRO A 17 -19.74 -2.97 -8.50
C PRO A 17 -18.38 -2.42 -8.10
N ALA A 18 -18.14 -1.12 -8.27
CA ALA A 18 -16.87 -0.52 -7.88
C ALA A 18 -16.68 -0.63 -6.36
N PRO A 19 -15.47 -0.99 -5.87
CA PRO A 19 -15.17 -0.92 -4.44
C PRO A 19 -15.19 0.54 -3.99
N PRO A 20 -15.36 0.80 -2.67
CA PRO A 20 -15.14 2.13 -2.11
C PRO A 20 -13.78 2.68 -2.54
N ALA A 21 -13.72 3.98 -2.84
CA ALA A 21 -12.46 4.61 -3.18
C ALA A 21 -11.45 4.39 -2.04
N PRO A 22 -10.22 3.93 -2.35
CA PRO A 22 -9.24 3.64 -1.32
C PRO A 22 -8.87 4.90 -0.55
N TYR A 23 -8.65 4.76 0.76
CA TYR A 23 -8.18 5.88 1.56
C TYR A 23 -6.77 6.30 1.14
N PRO A 24 -6.51 7.61 1.02
CA PRO A 24 -5.18 8.09 0.70
C PRO A 24 -4.24 7.74 1.85
N TRP A 25 -3.00 7.40 1.52
CA TRP A 25 -1.97 7.22 2.54
C TRP A 25 -1.69 8.54 3.23
N ILE A 26 -1.74 8.53 4.57
CA ILE A 26 -1.55 9.72 5.39
C ILE A 26 -0.40 9.52 6.35
N TRP A 27 0.19 10.63 6.77
CA TRP A 27 1.15 10.65 7.86
C TRP A 27 0.87 11.81 8.79
N ARG A 28 1.19 11.60 10.07
CA ARG A 28 1.02 12.55 11.14
C ARG A 28 2.37 12.92 11.71
N CYS A 29 2.67 14.21 11.73
CA CYS A 29 3.91 14.71 12.31
C CYS A 29 3.95 14.44 13.82
N HIS A 30 4.99 13.80 14.34
CA HIS A 30 5.08 13.55 15.80
C HIS A 30 5.26 14.84 16.61
N ALA A 31 5.85 15.88 16.02
CA ALA A 31 6.15 17.13 16.71
C ALA A 31 4.92 18.04 16.89
N CYS A 32 4.11 18.21 15.84
CA CYS A 32 2.95 19.12 15.84
C CYS A 32 1.60 18.43 15.60
N ARG A 33 1.60 17.13 15.30
CA ARG A 33 0.42 16.28 15.10
C ARG A 33 -0.47 16.63 13.90
N ASN A 34 -0.05 17.53 13.02
CA ASN A 34 -0.71 17.77 11.73
C ASN A 34 -0.62 16.55 10.82
N ILE A 35 -1.70 16.32 10.07
CA ILE A 35 -1.90 15.18 9.18
C ILE A 35 -1.82 15.65 7.73
N TYR A 36 -1.05 14.93 6.92
CA TYR A 36 -0.89 15.21 5.51
C TYR A 36 -1.03 13.93 4.69
N ARG A 37 -1.43 14.05 3.44
CA ARG A 37 -1.31 12.94 2.47
C ARG A 37 0.15 12.72 2.14
N LEU A 38 0.59 11.47 2.23
CA LEU A 38 1.99 11.08 1.99
C LEU A 38 2.43 11.37 0.55
N SER A 39 1.50 11.34 -0.41
CA SER A 39 1.74 11.72 -1.80
C SER A 39 1.94 13.21 -2.02
N CYS A 40 1.40 14.07 -1.15
CA CYS A 40 1.47 15.52 -1.30
C CYS A 40 2.77 16.09 -0.75
N THR A 41 3.16 15.68 0.46
CA THR A 41 4.39 16.17 1.10
C THR A 41 4.89 15.19 2.13
N ARG A 42 6.22 15.13 2.26
CA ARG A 42 6.93 14.45 3.36
C ARG A 42 7.53 15.43 4.37
N ARG A 43 7.26 16.73 4.21
CA ARG A 43 7.70 17.81 5.09
C ARG A 43 6.47 18.48 5.70
N CYS A 44 6.43 18.58 7.02
CA CYS A 44 5.37 19.28 7.73
C CYS A 44 5.44 20.77 7.41
N LEU A 45 4.33 21.35 6.98
CA LEU A 45 4.25 22.75 6.59
C LEU A 45 4.26 23.70 7.80
N GLU A 46 3.87 23.20 8.98
CA GLU A 46 3.82 24.01 10.21
C GLU A 46 5.14 24.06 10.97
N CYS A 47 5.79 22.91 11.18
CA CYS A 47 7.00 22.81 12.00
C CYS A 47 8.24 22.41 11.20
N ASN A 48 8.13 22.37 9.88
CA ASN A 48 9.22 22.03 8.97
C ASN A 48 9.81 20.61 9.14
N HIS A 49 9.15 19.76 9.92
CA HIS A 49 9.63 18.43 10.25
C HIS A 49 9.50 17.47 9.06
N THR A 50 10.57 16.78 8.72
CA THR A 50 10.56 15.75 7.66
C THR A 50 10.10 14.41 8.23
N PHE A 51 9.17 13.74 7.55
CA PHE A 51 8.62 12.44 7.91
C PHE A 51 9.72 11.44 8.29
N CYS A 52 9.63 10.91 9.52
CA CYS A 52 10.59 9.97 10.06
C CYS A 52 10.43 8.60 9.38
N VAL A 53 11.24 8.32 8.35
CA VAL A 53 11.45 6.95 7.87
C VAL A 53 12.43 6.35 8.85
N ILE A 54 11.96 5.49 9.75
CA ILE A 54 12.72 4.66 10.68
C ILE A 54 14.25 4.71 10.42
N SER A 55 14.92 5.63 11.09
CA SER A 55 16.27 5.38 11.55
C SER A 55 16.09 5.29 13.05
N SER A 56 16.28 4.10 13.60
CA SER A 56 16.72 3.99 14.98
C SER A 56 17.92 4.92 15.08
N SER A 57 17.74 6.15 15.55
CA SER A 57 18.83 6.80 16.25
C SER A 57 18.98 5.96 17.50
N SER A 58 19.67 4.81 17.36
CA SER A 58 20.34 4.16 18.44
C SER A 58 21.11 5.27 19.10
N SER A 59 20.63 5.67 20.26
CA SER A 59 21.42 6.34 21.26
C SER A 59 22.55 5.39 21.60
N THR A 60 23.59 5.34 20.76
CA THR A 60 24.91 4.89 21.18
C THR A 60 25.47 6.05 22.00
N SER A 61 24.98 6.16 23.24
CA SER A 61 25.79 6.73 24.30
C SER A 61 27.00 5.81 24.43
N ILE A 62 28.10 6.20 23.82
CA ILE A 62 29.43 5.83 24.31
C ILE A 62 29.43 6.25 25.79
N PRO A 63 29.64 5.36 26.77
CA PRO A 63 29.96 5.80 28.11
C PRO A 63 31.36 6.42 28.06
N PRO A 64 31.55 7.72 28.37
CA PRO A 64 32.86 8.16 28.82
C PRO A 64 33.07 7.52 30.20
N GLU A 65 34.18 6.81 30.34
CA GLU A 65 34.61 6.27 31.62
C GLU A 65 34.62 7.36 32.70
N GLU A 66 34.21 6.93 33.89
CA GLU A 66 34.02 7.73 35.07
C GLU A 66 35.33 8.38 35.52
N GLU A 67 35.37 9.71 35.62
CA GLU A 67 36.07 10.32 36.74
C GLU A 67 35.52 11.70 37.13
N SER A 68 35.21 11.79 38.42
CA SER A 68 35.25 12.95 39.30
C SER A 68 34.31 14.16 39.07
N SER A 69 33.34 14.22 39.99
CA SER A 69 33.11 15.37 40.88
C SER A 69 32.31 16.60 40.40
N SER A 70 31.26 16.86 41.19
CA SER A 70 30.66 18.16 41.53
C SER A 70 29.58 18.76 40.60
N THR A 71 28.37 18.79 41.19
CA THR A 71 27.41 19.90 41.21
C THR A 71 27.08 20.63 39.90
N SER A 72 25.86 20.44 39.39
CA SER A 72 24.87 21.52 39.31
C SER A 72 23.60 21.08 38.55
N SER A 73 22.50 21.68 38.96
CA SER A 73 21.16 21.53 38.42
C SER A 73 21.09 21.71 36.89
N SER A 74 20.60 20.69 36.19
CA SER A 74 19.47 20.89 35.29
C SER A 74 18.73 19.57 35.11
N ARG A 75 17.59 19.44 35.81
CA ARG A 75 16.55 18.49 35.41
C ARG A 75 16.03 18.94 34.05
N ARG A 76 16.76 18.63 32.97
CA ARG A 76 16.22 18.61 31.62
C ARG A 76 15.24 17.45 31.62
N LYS A 77 14.01 17.77 32.00
CA LYS A 77 12.81 16.98 31.73
C LYS A 77 12.83 16.79 30.21
N ARG A 78 13.46 15.70 29.74
CA ARG A 78 13.43 15.24 28.36
C ARG A 78 11.99 14.84 28.14
N LYS A 79 11.17 15.86 27.89
CA LYS A 79 9.75 15.74 27.57
C LYS A 79 9.66 14.59 26.58
N GLU A 80 8.87 13.60 26.92
CA GLU A 80 8.51 12.47 26.08
C GLU A 80 8.17 13.01 24.69
N ARG A 81 9.18 13.09 23.82
CA ARG A 81 8.96 13.36 22.41
C ARG A 81 8.53 11.99 21.91
N GLY A 82 7.21 11.78 21.97
CA GLY A 82 6.53 10.60 21.44
C GLY A 82 7.11 10.27 20.08
N GLY A 83 7.26 8.96 19.82
CA GLY A 83 8.23 8.36 18.90
C GLY A 83 8.25 8.86 17.43
N PRO A 84 8.45 7.98 16.45
CA PRO A 84 8.51 8.40 15.05
C PRO A 84 7.16 8.99 14.59
N CYS A 85 7.18 9.68 13.45
CA CYS A 85 5.93 10.09 12.78
C CYS A 85 5.04 8.86 12.55
N GLU A 86 3.74 9.04 12.78
CA GLU A 86 2.73 8.01 12.55
C GLU A 86 2.32 8.02 11.07
N ALA A 87 2.09 6.86 10.47
CA ALA A 87 1.67 6.73 9.08
C ALA A 87 0.64 5.62 8.93
N GLU A 88 -0.39 5.89 8.15
CA GLU A 88 -1.49 4.97 7.89
C GLU A 88 -1.58 4.66 6.41
N PHE A 89 -1.76 3.38 6.09
CA PHE A 89 -1.72 2.85 4.73
C PHE A 89 -2.93 1.93 4.49
N ASP A 90 -3.79 2.28 3.53
CA ASP A 90 -4.94 1.47 3.16
C ASP A 90 -4.60 0.40 2.12
N TYR A 91 -3.74 -0.56 2.47
CA TYR A 91 -3.35 -1.61 1.53
C TYR A 91 -4.54 -2.42 0.99
N ALA A 92 -5.56 -2.63 1.82
CA ALA A 92 -6.75 -3.40 1.47
C ALA A 92 -7.61 -2.68 0.43
N GLY A 93 -7.96 -1.42 0.66
CA GLY A 93 -8.72 -0.63 -0.30
C GLY A 93 -7.99 -0.49 -1.63
N TRP A 94 -6.68 -0.24 -1.60
CA TRP A 94 -5.86 -0.14 -2.82
C TRP A 94 -5.83 -1.47 -3.61
N ALA A 95 -5.72 -2.61 -2.94
CA ALA A 95 -5.75 -3.92 -3.58
C ALA A 95 -7.13 -4.30 -4.15
N ALA A 96 -8.22 -3.93 -3.46
CA ALA A 96 -9.57 -4.08 -3.99
C ALA A 96 -9.78 -3.21 -5.24
N TRP A 97 -9.39 -1.95 -5.17
CA TRP A 97 -9.46 -1.01 -6.28
C TRP A 97 -8.63 -1.45 -7.48
N GLY A 98 -7.40 -1.94 -7.25
CA GLY A 98 -6.55 -2.51 -8.29
C GLY A 98 -7.20 -3.71 -8.98
N SER A 99 -7.82 -4.60 -8.20
CA SER A 99 -8.53 -5.77 -8.73
C SER A 99 -9.76 -5.37 -9.56
N TYR A 100 -10.53 -4.38 -9.10
CA TYR A 100 -11.65 -3.80 -9.86
C TYR A 100 -11.20 -3.22 -11.20
N ARG A 101 -10.14 -2.39 -11.19
CA ARG A 101 -9.57 -1.81 -12.40
C ARG A 101 -9.18 -2.92 -13.39
N ARG A 102 -8.46 -3.95 -12.94
CA ARG A 102 -8.01 -5.02 -13.84
C ARG A 102 -9.15 -5.81 -14.45
N ARG A 103 -10.22 -6.09 -13.70
CA ARG A 103 -11.40 -6.80 -14.20
C ARG A 103 -12.28 -5.96 -15.13
N THR A 104 -12.17 -4.64 -15.11
CA THR A 104 -12.98 -3.72 -15.94
C THR A 104 -12.27 -3.26 -17.21
N HIS A 105 -10.94 -3.39 -17.27
CA HIS A 105 -10.17 -3.17 -18.50
C HIS A 105 -10.11 -4.47 -19.32
N GLU A 106 -10.61 -4.45 -20.56
CA GLU A 106 -10.79 -5.61 -21.45
C GLU A 106 -9.53 -5.96 -22.28
N PRO A 107 -9.31 -7.25 -22.63
CA PRO A 107 -9.93 -8.42 -22.05
C PRO A 107 -9.10 -8.83 -20.83
N ALA A 108 -9.67 -8.63 -19.65
CA ALA A 108 -9.17 -9.27 -18.44
C ALA A 108 -9.41 -10.78 -18.61
N GLY A 109 -8.47 -11.47 -19.27
CA GLY A 109 -8.47 -12.92 -19.31
C GLY A 109 -8.43 -13.50 -17.89
N GLU A 110 -8.40 -14.82 -17.79
CA GLU A 110 -8.23 -15.60 -16.55
C GLU A 110 -7.01 -15.15 -15.69
N ASP A 111 -6.17 -14.28 -16.27
CA ASP A 111 -4.93 -13.74 -15.74
C ASP A 111 -5.06 -12.32 -15.15
N ALA A 112 -6.23 -11.90 -14.65
CA ALA A 112 -6.46 -10.53 -14.15
C ALA A 112 -5.60 -10.10 -12.92
N PHE A 113 -4.71 -10.97 -12.41
CA PHE A 113 -3.87 -10.75 -11.22
C PHE A 113 -4.64 -10.19 -10.02
N ALA A 114 -5.92 -10.53 -9.92
CA ALA A 114 -6.84 -9.92 -8.98
C ALA A 114 -6.78 -10.65 -7.63
N MET A 115 -6.35 -9.94 -6.59
CA MET A 115 -6.28 -10.47 -5.22
C MET A 115 -7.60 -10.31 -4.46
N TRP A 116 -8.52 -9.55 -5.04
CA TRP A 116 -9.85 -9.28 -4.50
C TRP A 116 -10.91 -9.55 -5.57
N ALA A 117 -12.06 -10.03 -5.13
CA ALA A 117 -13.20 -10.36 -5.96
C ALA A 117 -14.48 -9.71 -5.39
N PRO A 118 -15.48 -9.43 -6.25
CA PRO A 118 -16.81 -9.09 -5.76
C PRO A 118 -17.37 -10.26 -4.96
N ARG A 119 -18.17 -9.95 -3.94
CA ARG A 119 -18.97 -10.97 -3.26
C ARG A 119 -20.01 -11.53 -4.26
N THR A 120 -20.10 -12.85 -4.35
CA THR A 120 -21.13 -13.52 -5.16
C THR A 120 -22.50 -13.39 -4.49
N GLU A 121 -23.55 -13.28 -5.31
CA GLU A 121 -24.92 -12.94 -4.88
C GLU A 121 -25.47 -13.93 -3.82
N GLY A 122 -26.04 -13.40 -2.73
CA GLY A 122 -26.66 -14.16 -1.64
C GLY A 122 -26.51 -13.55 -0.24
N GLU A 123 -25.54 -12.66 -0.03
CA GLU A 123 -25.25 -12.08 1.30
C GLU A 123 -24.90 -10.58 1.22
N GLY A 124 -25.90 -9.72 1.05
CA GLY A 124 -25.76 -8.26 1.22
C GLY A 124 -25.05 -7.50 0.08
N GLU A 125 -25.48 -6.25 -0.14
CA GLU A 125 -25.00 -5.39 -1.21
C GLU A 125 -23.51 -5.00 -1.03
N GLY A 126 -22.73 -5.10 -2.12
CA GLY A 126 -21.57 -4.21 -2.36
C GLY A 126 -20.23 -4.56 -1.70
N GLY A 127 -19.98 -5.82 -1.33
CA GLY A 127 -18.71 -6.23 -0.71
C GLY A 127 -17.62 -6.65 -1.72
N TRP A 128 -16.39 -6.18 -1.54
CA TRP A 128 -15.18 -6.79 -2.12
C TRP A 128 -14.46 -7.57 -1.04
N MET A 129 -14.09 -8.81 -1.34
CA MET A 129 -13.36 -9.67 -0.41
C MET A 129 -12.06 -10.15 -1.04
N LYS A 130 -11.08 -10.50 -0.18
CA LYS A 130 -9.91 -11.23 -0.64
C LYS A 130 -10.36 -12.55 -1.25
N VAL A 131 -9.75 -12.94 -2.36
CA VAL A 131 -9.89 -14.30 -2.89
C VAL A 131 -9.42 -15.31 -1.83
N ASP A 132 -9.76 -16.58 -2.02
CA ASP A 132 -9.32 -17.60 -1.08
C ASP A 132 -7.78 -17.68 -1.00
N ALA A 133 -7.28 -18.28 0.08
CA ALA A 133 -5.85 -18.30 0.34
C ALA A 133 -5.04 -19.02 -0.77
N GLN A 134 -5.61 -20.05 -1.40
CA GLN A 134 -4.94 -20.81 -2.44
C GLN A 134 -4.86 -20.01 -3.74
N GLU A 135 -5.98 -19.40 -4.16
CA GLU A 135 -6.02 -18.50 -5.32
C GLU A 135 -5.10 -17.29 -5.11
N GLY A 136 -5.16 -16.66 -3.93
CA GLY A 136 -4.35 -15.50 -3.58
C GLY A 136 -2.85 -15.81 -3.60
N GLU A 137 -2.44 -16.98 -3.14
CA GLU A 137 -1.04 -17.42 -3.18
C GLU A 137 -0.58 -17.70 -4.62
N MET A 138 -1.43 -18.29 -5.46
CA MET A 138 -1.14 -18.49 -6.89
C MET A 138 -0.92 -17.17 -7.62
N VAL A 139 -1.81 -16.19 -7.39
CA VAL A 139 -1.68 -14.83 -7.94
C VAL A 139 -0.39 -14.18 -7.45
N ARG A 140 -0.12 -14.20 -6.13
CA ARG A 140 1.09 -13.64 -5.52
C ARG A 140 2.36 -14.21 -6.15
N ARG A 141 2.45 -15.53 -6.32
CA ARG A 141 3.61 -16.21 -6.92
C ARG A 141 3.80 -15.84 -8.40
N ARG A 142 2.70 -15.65 -9.14
CA ARG A 142 2.75 -15.18 -10.52
C ARG A 142 3.27 -13.75 -10.61
N LYS A 143 2.79 -12.85 -9.73
CA LYS A 143 3.28 -11.46 -9.62
C LYS A 143 4.76 -11.42 -9.24
N GLU A 144 5.20 -12.21 -8.24
CA GLU A 144 6.60 -12.28 -7.80
C GLU A 144 7.53 -12.67 -8.96
N ARG A 145 7.14 -13.65 -9.79
CA ARG A 145 7.90 -14.02 -11.01
C ARG A 145 8.05 -12.86 -12.00
N LEU A 146 6.98 -12.11 -12.24
CA LEU A 146 7.01 -10.94 -13.14
C LEU A 146 7.84 -9.79 -12.58
N PHE A 147 7.78 -9.55 -11.27
CA PHE A 147 8.58 -8.52 -10.62
C PHE A 147 10.07 -8.85 -10.72
N VAL A 148 10.44 -10.09 -10.38
CA VAL A 148 11.82 -10.59 -10.44
C VAL A 148 12.37 -10.55 -11.87
N SER A 149 11.59 -11.00 -12.86
CA SER A 149 12.01 -10.95 -14.27
C SER A 149 11.96 -9.55 -14.89
N ARG A 150 11.51 -8.53 -14.13
CA ARG A 150 11.23 -7.16 -14.60
C ARG A 150 10.23 -7.09 -15.77
N GLY A 151 9.43 -8.13 -15.99
CA GLY A 151 8.38 -8.18 -17.02
C GLY A 151 7.05 -7.59 -16.57
N HIS A 152 7.04 -6.66 -15.61
CA HIS A 152 5.82 -6.11 -15.02
C HIS A 152 5.55 -4.68 -15.52
N ASP A 153 4.29 -4.37 -15.80
CA ASP A 153 3.73 -3.02 -15.79
C ASP A 153 3.17 -2.68 -14.39
N CYS A 154 3.62 -1.56 -13.80
CA CYS A 154 3.14 -1.07 -12.51
C CYS A 154 1.63 -0.73 -12.51
N TRP A 155 1.06 -0.34 -13.65
CA TRP A 155 -0.37 -0.07 -13.75
C TRP A 155 -1.20 -1.35 -13.68
N VAL A 156 -0.70 -2.42 -14.31
CA VAL A 156 -1.39 -3.70 -14.46
C VAL A 156 -1.08 -4.65 -13.31
N HIS A 157 0.09 -4.60 -12.69
CA HIS A 157 0.47 -5.59 -11.67
C HIS A 157 0.64 -5.01 -10.28
N CYS A 158 0.80 -3.69 -10.09
CA CYS A 158 0.83 -3.15 -8.73
C CYS A 158 -0.57 -2.83 -8.21
N ASP A 159 -0.86 -3.32 -7.01
CA ASP A 159 -2.05 -3.03 -6.23
C ASP A 159 -1.90 -1.72 -5.48
N TYR A 160 -0.70 -1.42 -5.00
CA TYR A 160 -0.38 -0.23 -4.26
C TYR A 160 0.99 0.33 -4.66
N PRO A 161 1.24 1.63 -4.43
CA PRO A 161 2.55 2.23 -4.69
C PRO A 161 3.67 1.44 -4.02
N SER A 162 4.83 1.30 -4.68
CA SER A 162 6.00 0.56 -4.20
C SER A 162 5.87 -0.96 -4.02
N GLU A 163 4.75 -1.60 -4.39
CA GLU A 163 4.63 -3.07 -4.32
C GLU A 163 5.78 -3.78 -5.04
N CYS A 164 6.07 -3.41 -6.29
CA CYS A 164 7.15 -4.01 -7.07
C CYS A 164 8.52 -3.85 -6.39
N ARG A 165 8.78 -2.69 -5.78
CA ARG A 165 10.01 -2.43 -5.02
C ARG A 165 10.11 -3.34 -3.80
N HIS A 166 9.02 -3.55 -3.06
CA HIS A 166 9.00 -4.47 -1.92
C HIS A 166 9.22 -5.91 -2.36
N SER A 167 8.60 -6.34 -3.47
CA SER A 167 8.81 -7.68 -4.02
C SER A 167 10.24 -7.90 -4.49
N MET A 168 10.85 -6.92 -5.17
CA MET A 168 12.26 -6.97 -5.55
C MET A 168 13.18 -7.04 -4.34
N TYR A 169 12.94 -6.19 -3.33
CA TYR A 169 13.73 -6.24 -2.09
C TYR A 169 13.60 -7.58 -1.37
N ALA A 170 12.38 -8.13 -1.29
CA ALA A 170 12.16 -9.46 -0.72
C ALA A 170 12.88 -10.55 -1.53
N ALA A 171 12.90 -10.45 -2.85
CA ALA A 171 13.63 -11.38 -3.72
C ALA A 171 15.14 -11.29 -3.53
N PHE A 172 15.68 -10.07 -3.39
CA PHE A 172 17.08 -9.83 -3.08
C PHE A 172 17.46 -10.45 -1.73
N MET A 173 16.65 -10.20 -0.69
CA MET A 173 16.87 -10.79 0.65
C MET A 173 16.81 -12.32 0.65
N LYS A 174 16.09 -12.93 -0.30
CA LYS A 174 16.02 -14.38 -0.51
C LYS A 174 17.12 -14.93 -1.44
N GLY A 175 18.03 -14.08 -1.95
CA GLY A 175 19.08 -14.48 -2.89
C GLY A 175 18.58 -14.88 -4.28
N MET A 176 17.36 -14.48 -4.66
CA MET A 176 16.77 -14.81 -5.96
C MET A 176 17.18 -13.84 -7.08
N ILE A 177 17.77 -12.69 -6.71
CA ILE A 177 18.34 -11.69 -7.60
C ILE A 177 19.64 -11.15 -6.98
N ALA A 178 20.62 -10.83 -7.84
CA ALA A 178 21.94 -10.33 -7.46
C ALA A 178 22.01 -8.80 -7.49
#